data_AF-A0A6V8ME00-F1
#
_entry.id   AF-A0A6V8ME00-F1
#
_cell.length_a   1.000
_cell.length_b   1.000
_cell.length_c   1.000
_cell.angle_alpha   90.00
_cell.angle_beta   90.00
_cell.angle_gamma   90.00
#
_symmetry.space_group_name_H-M   'P 1'
#
loop_
_entity.id
_entity.type
_entity.pdbx_description
1 polymer ?
#
loop_
_entity_poly.entity_id
_entity_poly.type
_entity_poly.pdbx_seq_one_letter_code
_entity_poly.pdbx_strand_id
1 'polypeptide(L)' 'MASELHENKKYPCPDCTFCQWCSDDRCRKCRSGAKCPRKLSQAEQIELYEKLNQPQKPKE' A
#
# COMPACT_ATOMS: atom_id res chain seq x y z
N MET A 1 12.72 1.61 -22.49
CA MET A 1 12.14 0.25 -22.50
C MET A 1 11.67 -0.08 -21.08
N ALA A 2 10.48 0.38 -20.66
CA ALA A 2 10.03 0.32 -19.26
C ALA A 2 8.74 -0.50 -19.07
N SER A 3 8.46 -1.43 -19.98
CA SER A 3 7.11 -2.02 -20.10
C SER A 3 7.02 -3.54 -19.90
N GLU A 4 8.12 -4.27 -19.63
CA GLU A 4 8.12 -5.75 -19.67
C GLU A 4 8.29 -6.48 -18.32
N LEU A 5 8.04 -5.84 -17.18
CA LEU A 5 8.18 -6.50 -15.86
C LEU A 5 6.86 -6.95 -15.22
N HIS A 6 5.77 -7.04 -15.98
CA HIS A 6 4.48 -7.52 -15.48
C HIS A 6 4.16 -9.00 -15.78
N GLU A 7 4.88 -9.67 -16.68
CA GLU A 7 4.49 -10.99 -17.17
C GLU A 7 4.82 -12.17 -16.22
N ASN A 8 5.58 -11.92 -15.15
CA ASN A 8 5.98 -12.96 -14.18
C ASN A 8 5.36 -12.77 -12.79
N LYS A 9 4.26 -12.03 -12.69
CA LYS A 9 3.54 -11.82 -11.42
C LYS A 9 2.18 -12.52 -11.48
N LYS A 10 1.82 -13.23 -10.41
CA LYS A 10 0.48 -13.80 -10.22
C LYS A 10 -0.64 -12.73 -10.30
N TYR A 11 -0.32 -11.46 -10.00
CA TYR A 11 -1.25 -10.33 -10.02
C TYR A 11 -0.58 -9.05 -10.55
N PRO A 12 -1.31 -8.14 -11.22
CA PRO A 12 -0.77 -6.91 -11.83
C PRO A 12 -0.55 -5.80 -10.78
N CYS A 13 0.27 -6.08 -9.76
CA CYS A 13 0.59 -5.15 -8.68
C CYS A 13 1.93 -4.42 -8.94
N PRO A 14 1.96 -3.07 -8.97
CA PRO A 14 3.18 -2.30 -9.22
C PRO A 14 4.17 -2.38 -8.04
N ASP A 15 3.68 -2.53 -6.80
CA ASP A 15 4.50 -2.62 -5.58
C ASP A 15 5.09 -4.01 -5.32
N CYS A 16 4.66 -5.02 -6.08
CA CYS A 16 5.19 -6.36 -5.98
C CYS A 16 6.49 -6.46 -6.78
N THR A 17 7.65 -6.42 -6.11
CA THR A 17 8.97 -6.52 -6.75
C THR A 17 9.50 -7.96 -6.86
N PHE A 18 9.02 -8.88 -6.02
CA PHE A 18 9.36 -10.30 -6.04
C PHE A 18 8.10 -11.15 -5.82
N CYS A 19 7.56 -11.72 -6.90
CA CYS A 19 6.39 -12.60 -6.82
C CYS A 19 6.83 -14.01 -6.43
N GLN A 20 6.43 -14.46 -5.24
CA GLN A 20 6.76 -15.81 -4.74
C GLN A 20 5.69 -16.86 -5.05
N TRP A 21 4.72 -16.53 -5.93
CA TRP A 21 3.63 -17.44 -6.32
C TRP A 21 2.89 -18.09 -5.14
N CYS A 22 2.82 -17.38 -4.01
CA CYS A 22 2.24 -17.92 -2.80
C CYS A 22 0.73 -18.23 -2.96
N SER A 23 0.26 -19.19 -2.15
CA SER A 23 -1.15 -19.55 -2.08
C SER A 23 -2.02 -18.33 -1.81
N ASP A 24 -3.29 -18.43 -2.20
CA ASP A 24 -4.21 -17.29 -2.13
C ASP A 24 -4.45 -16.80 -0.69
N ASP A 25 -4.27 -17.68 0.28
CA ASP A 25 -4.30 -17.38 1.71
C ASP A 25 -3.10 -16.52 2.17
N ARG A 26 -1.95 -16.67 1.51
CA ARG A 26 -0.69 -16.02 1.90
C ARG A 26 -0.45 -14.66 1.25
N CYS A 27 -1.00 -14.39 0.06
CA CYS A 27 -0.69 -13.13 -0.61
C CYS A 27 -1.56 -11.94 -0.14
N ARG A 28 -1.33 -11.44 1.07
CA ARG A 28 -1.90 -10.15 1.50
C ARG A 28 -1.44 -8.98 0.61
N LYS A 29 -0.24 -9.07 0.02
CA LYS A 29 0.29 -8.07 -0.94
C LYS A 29 -0.43 -8.07 -2.29
N CYS A 30 -0.98 -9.20 -2.72
CA CYS A 30 -1.56 -9.35 -4.05
C CYS A 30 -3.09 -9.34 -4.04
N ARG A 31 -3.71 -9.80 -2.94
CA ARG A 31 -5.17 -9.88 -2.78
C ARG A 31 -5.82 -8.65 -2.17
N SER A 32 -5.04 -7.66 -1.76
CA SER A 32 -5.59 -6.35 -1.38
C SER A 32 -6.11 -5.66 -2.64
N GLY A 33 -7.23 -6.15 -3.19
CA GLY A 33 -7.95 -5.59 -4.32
C GLY A 33 -8.56 -4.21 -4.03
N ALA A 34 -8.44 -3.72 -2.80
CA ALA A 34 -8.49 -2.30 -2.53
C ALA A 34 -7.07 -1.76 -2.74
N LYS A 35 -6.83 -1.12 -3.90
CA LYS A 35 -5.70 -0.22 -4.21
C LYS A 35 -4.66 -0.27 -3.09
N CYS A 36 -3.62 -1.11 -3.19
CA CYS A 36 -2.55 -1.13 -2.19
C CYS A 36 -2.27 0.32 -1.82
N PRO A 37 -2.66 0.78 -0.61
CA PRO A 37 -2.59 2.19 -0.33
C PRO A 37 -1.12 2.52 -0.47
N ARG A 38 -0.83 3.49 -1.36
CA ARG A 38 0.54 3.91 -1.62
C ARG A 38 1.22 4.03 -0.27
N LYS A 39 2.38 3.39 -0.11
CA LYS A 39 3.17 3.60 1.10
C LYS A 39 3.45 5.09 1.20
N LEU A 40 2.94 5.70 2.26
CA LEU A 40 3.24 7.09 2.59
C LEU A 40 4.74 7.19 2.86
N SER A 41 5.36 8.27 2.37
CA SER A 41 6.68 8.69 2.82
C SER A 41 6.67 8.96 4.33
N GLN A 42 7.84 8.96 4.96
CA GLN A 42 7.94 9.23 6.39
C GLN A 42 7.32 10.60 6.76
N ALA A 43 7.49 11.62 5.91
CA ALA A 43 6.85 12.92 6.09
C ALA A 43 5.31 12.84 6.03
N GLU A 44 4.76 12.16 5.01
CA GLU A 44 3.30 11.97 4.88
C GLU A 44 2.71 11.17 6.05
N GLN A 45 3.48 10.22 6.62
CA GLN A 45 3.05 9.47 7.80
C GLN A 45 2.96 10.36 9.05
N ILE A 46 3.94 11.25 9.24
CA ILE A 46 3.97 12.20 10.37
C ILE A 46 2.79 13.16 10.26
N GLU A 47 2.58 13.77 9.10
CA GLU A 47 1.46 14.70 8.87
C GLU A 47 0.10 14.04 9.13
N LEU A 48 -0.09 12.81 8.64
CA LEU A 48 -1.32 12.06 8.88
C LEU A 48 -1.54 11.80 10.38
N TYR A 49 -0.48 11.43 11.11
CA TYR A 49 -0.54 11.21 12.54
C TYR A 49 -0.95 12.50 13.29
N GLU A 50 -0.31 13.63 12.98
CA GLU A 50 -0.62 14.91 13.61
C GLU A 50 -2.08 15.30 13.38
N LYS A 51 -2.59 15.15 12.15
CA LYS A 51 -3.97 15.45 11.80
C LYS A 51 -4.99 14.59 12.56
N LEU A 52 -4.73 13.29 12.71
CA LEU A 52 -5.61 12.37 13.42
C LEU A 52 -5.63 12.61 14.93
N ASN A 53 -4.52 13.11 15.49
CA ASN A 53 -4.34 13.31 16.92
C ASN A 53 -4.49 14.79 17.34
N GLN A 54 -5.04 15.66 16.49
CA GLN A 54 -5.30 17.03 16.90
C GLN A 54 -6.31 17.05 18.05
N PRO A 55 -6.02 17.76 19.16
CA PRO A 55 -6.97 17.90 20.24
C PRO A 55 -8.21 18.61 19.72
N GLN A 56 -9.38 18.00 19.91
CA GLN A 56 -10.64 18.63 19.53
C GLN A 56 -10.84 19.87 20.40
N LYS A 57 -11.13 21.02 19.77
CA LYS A 57 -11.52 22.21 20.53
C LYS A 57 -12.78 21.86 21.35
N PRO A 58 -12.84 22.26 22.64
CA PRO A 58 -14.06 22.11 23.42
C PRO A 58 -15.24 22.72 22.65
N LYS A 59 -16.34 21.97 22.54
CA LYS A 59 -17.61 22.55 22.11
C LYS A 59 -18.10 23.45 23.26
N GLU A 60 -18.08 24.76 23.05
CA GLU A 60 -18.78 25.74 23.88
C GLU A 60 -20.30 25.56 23.78
#